data_AF-A0A7J3FBP8-F1
#
_entry.id   AF-A0A7J3FBP8-F1
#
_cell.length_a   1.000
_cell.length_b   1.000
_cell.length_c   1.000
_cell.angle_alpha   90.00
_cell.angle_beta   90.00
_cell.angle_gamma   90.00
#
_symmetry.space_group_name_H-M   'P 1'
#
loop_
_entity.id
_entity.type
_entity.pdbx_description
1 polymer ?
#
loop_
_entity_poly.entity_id
_entity_poly.type
_entity_poly.pdbx_seq_one_letter_code
_entity_poly.pdbx_strand_id
1 'polypeptide(L)'
;MKPLKTGEKNPALTLGLSAISIALVCIATMFFQVYVPATRGFFNIGESMVFLSALLFGPFVGALAGGVGSMLADILLGYPYYAPATLIIKAAEGFLTGFLNGRSPKLSRVKWAALSLSLGLLAGGLLAAVGTLFYSGHIELTLGRMTLTLEIPALFWLALGLIIVLSTSVISLAASPEVGWMILSVTIGGFTMVLGYFIYEMFFIGWLFGIEAYAVAEVPFNIAQMIIGSMVAIPAAKVIRRFFHLSE
;
A
#
# COMPACT_ATOMS: atom_id res chain seq x y z
N MET A 1 -2.69 24.76 32.81
CA MET A 1 -1.75 24.12 31.86
C MET A 1 -1.69 24.98 30.62
N LYS A 2 -0.53 25.56 30.28
CA LYS A 2 -0.36 26.28 29.01
C LYS A 2 -0.36 25.26 27.87
N PRO A 3 -1.03 25.53 26.73
CA PRO A 3 -0.94 24.66 25.57
C PRO A 3 0.52 24.58 25.12
N LEU A 4 1.00 23.36 24.88
CA LEU A 4 2.32 23.10 24.29
C LEU A 4 2.39 23.84 22.96
N LYS A 5 3.38 24.74 22.81
CA LYS A 5 3.69 25.37 21.53
C LYS A 5 4.12 24.29 20.54
N THR A 6 3.30 24.02 19.54
CA THR A 6 3.45 23.04 18.46
C THR A 6 4.53 23.42 17.43
N GLY A 7 5.69 23.91 17.89
CA GLY A 7 6.73 24.48 17.02
C GLY A 7 8.07 23.75 16.98
N GLU A 8 8.43 22.94 17.99
CA GLU A 8 9.67 22.18 17.98
C GLU A 8 9.38 20.68 17.88
N LYS A 9 9.85 20.04 16.81
CA LYS A 9 9.85 18.58 16.70
C LYS A 9 10.75 18.04 17.81
N ASN A 10 10.17 17.43 18.84
CA ASN A 10 10.93 16.75 19.90
C ASN A 10 11.65 15.53 19.29
N PRO A 11 12.99 15.56 19.14
CA PRO A 11 13.70 14.48 18.46
C PRO A 11 13.61 13.15 19.22
N ALA A 12 13.56 13.20 20.55
CA ALA A 12 13.42 12.01 21.38
C ALA A 12 12.05 11.34 21.19
N LEU A 13 10.98 12.13 21.08
CA LEU A 13 9.64 11.60 20.80
C LEU A 13 9.58 10.99 19.39
N THR A 14 10.10 11.67 18.38
CA THR A 14 10.16 11.13 17.00
C THR A 14 10.94 9.83 16.95
N LEU A 15 12.06 9.74 17.67
CA LEU A 15 12.86 8.52 17.77
C LEU A 15 12.08 7.38 18.45
N GLY A 16 11.44 7.67 19.59
CA GLY A 16 10.62 6.67 20.30
C GLY A 16 9.45 6.15 19.46
N LEU A 17 8.73 7.04 18.79
CA LEU A 17 7.65 6.66 17.86
C LEU A 17 8.18 5.84 16.69
N SER A 18 9.34 6.20 16.13
CA SER A 18 9.98 5.44 15.05
C SER A 18 10.34 4.02 15.50
N ALA A 19 10.94 3.86 16.68
CA ALA A 19 11.32 2.55 17.20
C ALA A 19 10.10 1.64 17.41
N ILE A 20 9.02 2.17 18.00
CA ILE A 20 7.78 1.43 18.21
C ILE A 20 7.13 1.07 16.87
N SER A 21 7.05 2.02 15.94
CA SER A 21 6.47 1.78 14.61
C SER A 21 7.27 0.77 13.79
N ILE A 22 8.61 0.79 13.86
CA ILE A 22 9.47 -0.24 13.23
C ILE A 22 9.11 -1.63 13.78
N ALA A 23 9.00 -1.77 15.11
CA ALA A 23 8.65 -3.03 15.73
C ALA A 23 7.25 -3.51 15.32
N LEU A 24 6.27 -2.61 15.29
CA LEU A 24 4.90 -2.93 14.87
C LEU A 24 4.82 -3.37 13.41
N VAL A 25 5.51 -2.67 12.50
CA VAL A 25 5.57 -3.06 11.09
C VAL A 25 6.21 -4.44 10.95
N CYS A 26 7.38 -4.65 11.57
CA CYS A 26 8.08 -5.93 11.52
C CYS A 26 7.19 -7.10 12.00
N ILE A 27 6.56 -6.94 13.17
CA ILE A 27 5.67 -7.97 13.73
C ILE A 27 4.45 -8.20 12.83
N ALA A 28 3.81 -7.14 12.33
CA ALA A 28 2.62 -7.28 11.48
C ALA A 28 2.95 -7.96 10.14
N THR A 29 4.11 -7.66 9.54
CA THR A 29 4.61 -8.34 8.34
C THR A 29 4.87 -9.82 8.60
N MET A 30 5.42 -10.18 9.76
CA MET A 30 5.70 -11.57 10.12
C MET A 30 4.46 -12.37 10.55
N PHE A 31 3.42 -11.71 11.07
CA PHE A 31 2.30 -12.40 11.70
C PHE A 31 1.42 -13.17 10.72
N PHE A 32 1.10 -12.58 9.57
CA PHE A 32 0.35 -13.25 8.52
C PHE A 32 1.07 -13.06 7.19
N GLN A 33 1.62 -14.17 6.68
CA GLN A 33 2.24 -14.21 5.36
C GLN A 33 1.74 -15.40 4.54
N VAL A 34 1.68 -15.21 3.23
CA VAL A 34 1.37 -16.26 2.25
C VAL A 34 2.47 -16.28 1.20
N TYR A 35 3.21 -17.38 1.12
CA TYR A 35 4.30 -17.54 0.16
C TYR A 35 3.80 -17.44 -1.29
N VAL A 36 4.53 -16.71 -2.13
CA VAL A 36 4.25 -16.56 -3.57
C VAL A 36 5.36 -17.28 -4.35
N PRO A 37 5.12 -18.51 -4.85
CA PRO A 37 6.15 -19.31 -5.50
C PRO A 37 6.74 -18.68 -6.76
N ALA A 38 5.95 -17.88 -7.48
CA ALA A 38 6.32 -17.28 -8.77
C ALA A 38 7.49 -16.29 -8.68
N THR A 39 7.72 -15.71 -7.51
CA THR A 39 8.75 -14.70 -7.25
C THR A 39 9.71 -15.11 -6.13
N ARG A 40 9.39 -16.20 -5.43
CA ARG A 40 9.98 -16.54 -4.13
C ARG A 40 9.82 -15.42 -3.09
N GLY A 41 8.78 -14.60 -3.26
CA GLY A 41 8.34 -13.57 -2.31
C GLY A 41 7.20 -14.08 -1.42
N PHE A 42 6.57 -13.15 -0.72
CA PHE A 42 5.41 -13.45 0.10
C PHE A 42 4.45 -12.26 0.20
N PHE A 43 3.16 -12.58 0.20
CA PHE A 43 2.10 -11.67 0.57
C PHE A 43 2.09 -11.47 2.08
N ASN A 44 1.84 -10.25 2.58
CA ASN A 44 1.72 -9.96 4.01
C ASN A 44 0.63 -8.91 4.32
N ILE A 45 0.39 -8.61 5.59
CA ILE A 45 -0.59 -7.57 6.02
C ILE A 45 0.06 -6.39 6.77
N GLY A 46 1.39 -6.32 6.77
CA GLY A 46 2.18 -5.29 7.46
C GLY A 46 1.98 -3.89 6.90
N GLU A 47 1.51 -3.77 5.66
CA GLU A 47 1.16 -2.50 5.00
C GLU A 47 0.18 -1.67 5.83
N SER A 48 -0.69 -2.36 6.58
CA SER A 48 -1.59 -1.71 7.55
C SER A 48 -0.83 -0.85 8.56
N MET A 49 0.28 -1.35 9.12
CA MET A 49 1.10 -0.64 10.10
C MET A 49 2.02 0.40 9.44
N VAL A 50 2.46 0.17 8.19
CA VAL A 50 3.23 1.16 7.40
C VAL A 50 2.37 2.40 7.17
N PHE A 51 1.17 2.23 6.62
CA PHE A 51 0.25 3.33 6.38
C PHE A 51 -0.22 3.96 7.69
N LEU A 52 -0.53 3.18 8.72
CA LEU A 52 -0.95 3.73 10.01
C LEU A 52 0.14 4.64 10.61
N SER A 53 1.40 4.19 10.57
CA SER A 53 2.54 4.97 11.08
C SER A 53 2.76 6.25 10.27
N ALA A 54 2.67 6.16 8.94
CA ALA A 54 2.81 7.31 8.05
C ALA A 54 1.67 8.33 8.24
N LEU A 55 0.43 7.85 8.36
CA LEU A 55 -0.74 8.70 8.61
C LEU A 55 -0.64 9.36 10.00
N LEU A 56 -0.31 8.63 11.06
CA LEU A 56 -0.30 9.20 12.41
C LEU A 56 0.90 10.11 12.68
N PHE A 57 2.09 9.75 12.22
CA PHE A 57 3.35 10.34 12.68
C PHE A 57 4.15 11.01 11.56
N GLY A 58 3.62 11.03 10.34
CA GLY A 58 4.18 11.75 9.20
C GLY A 58 5.30 11.02 8.47
N PRO A 59 5.96 11.72 7.52
CA PRO A 59 6.77 11.08 6.48
C PRO A 59 8.00 10.33 7.01
N PHE A 60 8.74 10.91 7.97
CA PHE A 60 9.99 10.30 8.43
C PHE A 60 9.74 9.05 9.29
N VAL A 61 8.74 9.09 10.16
CA VAL A 61 8.35 7.92 10.94
C VAL A 61 7.79 6.83 10.03
N GLY A 62 6.94 7.21 9.06
CA GLY A 62 6.45 6.29 8.04
C GLY A 62 7.57 5.63 7.23
N ALA A 63 8.57 6.41 6.80
CA ALA A 63 9.71 5.91 6.04
C ALA A 63 10.56 4.92 6.84
N LEU A 64 10.90 5.26 8.08
CA LEU A 64 11.70 4.40 8.95
C LEU A 64 10.93 3.13 9.31
N ALA A 65 9.66 3.26 9.70
CA ALA A 65 8.80 2.13 10.05
C ALA A 65 8.61 1.18 8.87
N GLY A 66 8.23 1.71 7.71
CA GLY A 66 8.06 0.94 6.48
C GLY A 66 9.36 0.28 6.04
N GLY A 67 10.41 1.07 5.82
CA GLY A 67 11.69 0.58 5.32
C GLY A 67 12.35 -0.41 6.27
N VAL A 68 12.69 0.03 7.47
CA VAL A 68 13.47 -0.80 8.42
C VAL A 68 12.62 -1.95 8.96
N GLY A 69 11.35 -1.69 9.32
CA GLY A 69 10.48 -2.72 9.86
C GLY A 69 10.24 -3.88 8.87
N SER A 70 9.93 -3.55 7.61
CA SER A 70 9.70 -4.57 6.58
C SER A 70 11.00 -5.28 6.18
N MET A 71 12.11 -4.56 6.05
CA MET A 71 13.43 -5.16 5.77
C MET A 71 13.83 -6.17 6.87
N LEU A 72 13.60 -5.84 8.14
CA LEU A 72 13.88 -6.75 9.25
C LEU A 72 13.00 -8.01 9.16
N ALA A 73 11.73 -7.85 8.78
CA ALA A 73 10.85 -9.01 8.56
C ALA A 73 11.39 -9.92 7.44
N ASP A 74 11.83 -9.36 6.30
CA ASP A 74 12.44 -10.14 5.22
C ASP A 74 13.64 -10.96 5.70
N ILE A 75 14.54 -10.34 6.46
CA ILE A 75 15.72 -11.03 7.01
C ILE A 75 15.30 -12.16 7.96
N LEU A 76 14.39 -11.87 8.89
CA LEU A 76 13.95 -12.82 9.93
C LEU A 76 13.12 -13.98 9.36
N LEU A 77 12.40 -13.76 8.26
CA LEU A 77 11.58 -14.77 7.60
C LEU A 77 12.35 -15.61 6.57
N GLY A 78 13.61 -15.28 6.30
CA GLY A 78 14.46 -16.02 5.37
C GLY A 78 14.40 -15.54 3.91
N TYR A 79 14.00 -14.29 3.68
CA TYR A 79 13.95 -13.60 2.38
C TYR A 79 15.01 -12.47 2.27
N PRO A 80 16.28 -12.66 2.67
CA PRO A 80 17.27 -11.57 2.75
C PRO A 80 17.59 -10.93 1.39
N TYR A 81 17.29 -11.61 0.29
CA TYR A 81 17.43 -11.08 -1.06
C TYR A 81 16.41 -9.96 -1.36
N TYR A 82 15.26 -9.92 -0.69
CA TYR A 82 14.34 -8.78 -0.81
C TYR A 82 14.73 -7.59 0.07
N ALA A 83 15.44 -7.84 1.19
CA ALA A 83 15.68 -6.87 2.24
C ALA A 83 16.25 -5.51 1.75
N PRO A 84 17.28 -5.44 0.89
CA PRO A 84 17.80 -4.15 0.41
C PRO A 84 16.80 -3.35 -0.40
N ALA A 85 16.00 -4.03 -1.24
CA ALA A 85 14.97 -3.40 -2.06
C ALA A 85 13.79 -2.97 -1.20
N THR A 86 13.32 -3.85 -0.31
CA THR A 86 12.26 -3.57 0.66
C THR A 86 12.57 -2.35 1.50
N LEU A 87 13.80 -2.20 1.99
CA LEU A 87 14.22 -1.01 2.74
C LEU A 87 13.92 0.28 1.97
N ILE A 88 14.30 0.33 0.69
CA ILE A 88 14.17 1.53 -0.15
C ILE A 88 12.71 1.74 -0.56
N ILE A 89 12.06 0.68 -1.04
CA ILE A 89 10.69 0.70 -1.58
C ILE A 89 9.71 1.09 -0.47
N LYS A 90 9.78 0.40 0.68
CA LYS A 90 8.88 0.65 1.81
C LYS A 90 9.19 1.97 2.53
N ALA A 91 10.46 2.42 2.53
CA ALA A 91 10.77 3.77 2.99
C ALA A 91 10.14 4.84 2.10
N ALA A 92 10.19 4.67 0.78
CA ALA A 92 9.54 5.58 -0.16
C ALA A 92 8.01 5.57 -0.02
N GLU A 93 7.40 4.39 0.11
CA GLU A 93 5.96 4.22 0.38
C GLU A 93 5.54 5.00 1.62
N GLY A 94 6.16 4.71 2.78
CA GLY A 94 5.82 5.34 4.04
C GLY A 94 6.10 6.85 4.03
N PHE A 95 7.19 7.28 3.39
CA PHE A 95 7.51 8.70 3.23
C PHE A 95 6.43 9.43 2.43
N LEU A 96 6.09 8.93 1.24
CA LEU A 96 5.14 9.58 0.34
C LEU A 96 3.74 9.64 0.96
N THR A 97 3.28 8.55 1.57
CA THR A 97 1.98 8.55 2.27
C THR A 97 1.94 9.60 3.37
N GLY A 98 2.96 9.68 4.23
CA GLY A 98 2.99 10.66 5.31
C GLY A 98 3.18 12.10 4.81
N PHE A 99 3.99 12.29 3.77
CA PHE A 99 4.27 13.59 3.16
C PHE A 99 3.02 14.20 2.51
N LEU A 100 2.29 13.38 1.75
CA LEU A 100 1.07 13.78 1.08
C LEU A 100 -0.02 14.05 2.10
N ASN A 101 -0.22 13.14 3.07
CA ASN A 101 -1.27 13.31 4.07
C ASN A 101 -1.14 14.63 4.84
N GLY A 102 0.08 15.08 5.17
CA GLY A 102 0.32 16.36 5.84
C GLY A 102 0.15 17.61 4.96
N ARG A 103 -0.27 17.47 3.69
CA ARG A 103 -0.43 18.56 2.71
C ARG A 103 -1.82 18.59 2.08
N SER A 104 -2.85 18.18 2.83
CA SER A 104 -4.23 18.16 2.33
C SER A 104 -4.65 19.53 1.76
N PRO A 105 -4.94 19.62 0.45
CA PRO A 105 -5.36 20.86 -0.16
C PRO A 105 -6.81 21.18 0.23
N LYS A 106 -7.10 22.45 0.51
CA LYS A 106 -8.48 22.93 0.67
C LYS A 106 -9.16 23.02 -0.70
N LEU A 107 -9.69 21.89 -1.18
CA LEU A 107 -10.39 21.80 -2.47
C LEU A 107 -11.89 22.08 -2.29
N SER A 108 -12.48 22.78 -3.27
CA SER A 108 -13.94 22.89 -3.33
C SER A 108 -14.56 21.54 -3.70
N ARG A 109 -15.84 21.33 -3.35
CA ARG A 109 -16.56 20.07 -3.66
C ARG A 109 -16.47 19.67 -5.13
N VAL A 110 -16.52 20.65 -6.04
CA VAL A 110 -16.41 20.41 -7.49
C VAL A 110 -15.00 19.96 -7.88
N LYS A 111 -13.95 20.64 -7.37
CA LYS A 111 -12.56 20.24 -7.65
C LYS A 111 -12.24 18.87 -7.07
N TRP A 112 -12.79 18.57 -5.90
CA TRP A 112 -12.68 17.26 -5.26
C TRP A 112 -13.37 16.16 -6.07
N ALA A 113 -14.60 16.41 -6.54
CA ALA A 113 -15.33 15.50 -7.42
C ALA A 113 -14.56 15.22 -8.71
N ALA A 114 -14.03 16.28 -9.35
CA ALA A 114 -13.25 16.17 -10.57
C ALA A 114 -11.97 15.35 -10.36
N LEU A 115 -11.19 15.66 -9.32
CA LEU A 115 -9.96 14.93 -8.98
C LEU A 115 -10.27 13.44 -8.75
N SER A 116 -11.33 13.16 -8.00
CA SER A 116 -11.70 11.78 -7.67
C SER A 116 -12.15 10.99 -8.89
N LEU A 117 -12.92 11.60 -9.79
CA LEU A 117 -13.30 10.99 -11.06
C LEU A 117 -12.07 10.72 -11.93
N SER A 118 -11.14 11.68 -12.03
CA SER A 118 -9.89 11.49 -12.79
C SER A 118 -9.05 10.33 -12.25
N LEU A 119 -8.92 10.23 -10.92
CA LEU A 119 -8.20 9.13 -10.27
C LEU A 119 -8.93 7.80 -10.45
N GLY A 120 -10.25 7.79 -10.34
CA GLY A 120 -11.08 6.62 -10.58
C GLY A 120 -10.93 6.11 -12.01
N LEU A 121 -11.02 6.99 -13.01
CA LEU A 121 -10.81 6.68 -14.42
C LEU A 121 -9.41 6.12 -14.69
N LEU A 122 -8.38 6.71 -14.07
CA LEU A 122 -7.01 6.22 -14.18
C LEU A 122 -6.87 4.80 -13.59
N ALA A 123 -7.30 4.60 -12.35
CA ALA A 123 -7.17 3.31 -11.66
C ALA A 123 -8.01 2.21 -12.32
N GLY A 124 -9.29 2.50 -12.61
CA GLY A 124 -10.20 1.56 -13.27
C GLY A 124 -9.79 1.26 -14.71
N GLY A 125 -9.31 2.26 -15.45
CA GLY A 125 -8.79 2.09 -16.80
C GLY A 125 -7.53 1.23 -16.85
N LEU A 126 -6.58 1.47 -15.93
CA LEU A 126 -5.38 0.63 -15.81
C LEU A 126 -5.72 -0.81 -15.44
N LEU A 127 -6.61 -1.03 -14.46
CA LEU A 127 -7.06 -2.36 -14.08
C LEU A 127 -7.72 -3.10 -15.26
N ALA A 128 -8.63 -2.42 -15.96
CA ALA A 128 -9.29 -2.98 -17.13
C ALA A 128 -8.30 -3.33 -18.24
N ALA A 129 -7.34 -2.44 -18.53
CA ALA A 129 -6.34 -2.64 -19.57
C ALA A 129 -5.39 -3.79 -19.21
N VAL A 130 -4.77 -3.75 -18.03
CA VAL A 130 -3.84 -4.79 -17.58
C VAL A 130 -4.53 -6.15 -17.47
N GLY A 131 -5.72 -6.17 -16.85
CA GLY A 131 -6.53 -7.38 -16.74
C GLY A 131 -6.87 -7.98 -18.10
N THR A 132 -7.32 -7.14 -19.03
CA THR A 132 -7.65 -7.57 -20.39
C THR A 132 -6.42 -8.10 -21.13
N LEU A 133 -5.29 -7.39 -21.08
CA LEU A 133 -4.10 -7.69 -21.87
C LEU A 133 -3.27 -8.86 -21.34
N PHE A 134 -3.21 -9.03 -20.01
CA PHE A 134 -2.29 -9.99 -19.38
C PHE A 134 -2.99 -11.11 -18.60
N TYR A 135 -4.25 -10.92 -18.20
CA TYR A 135 -4.96 -11.84 -17.31
C TYR A 135 -6.29 -12.35 -17.88
N SER A 136 -6.56 -12.12 -19.17
CA SER A 136 -7.66 -12.78 -19.87
C SER A 136 -7.19 -14.10 -20.46
N GLY A 137 -8.06 -15.11 -20.41
CA GLY A 137 -7.76 -16.44 -20.92
C GLY A 137 -8.09 -17.53 -19.93
N HIS A 138 -7.52 -18.71 -20.16
CA HIS A 138 -7.79 -19.89 -19.35
C HIS A 138 -6.93 -19.87 -18.09
N ILE A 139 -7.58 -20.00 -16.94
CA ILE A 139 -6.96 -20.21 -15.64
C ILE A 139 -7.28 -21.63 -15.16
N GLU A 140 -6.34 -22.23 -14.44
CA GLU A 140 -6.53 -23.53 -13.82
C GLU A 140 -6.75 -23.34 -12.31
N LEU A 141 -7.95 -23.69 -11.84
CA LEU A 141 -8.26 -23.73 -10.43
C LEU A 141 -8.09 -25.17 -9.93
N THR A 142 -7.05 -25.41 -9.14
CA THR A 142 -6.81 -26.72 -8.53
C THR A 142 -7.39 -26.77 -7.11
N LEU A 143 -8.39 -27.62 -6.91
CA LEU A 143 -9.03 -27.90 -5.63
C LEU A 143 -8.76 -29.36 -5.22
N GLY A 144 -7.70 -29.56 -4.43
CA GLY A 144 -7.24 -30.89 -4.04
C GLY A 144 -6.74 -31.69 -5.25
N ARG A 145 -7.49 -32.71 -5.68
CA ARG A 145 -7.17 -33.53 -6.86
C ARG A 145 -7.91 -33.11 -8.13
N MET A 146 -8.82 -32.14 -8.02
CA MET A 146 -9.63 -31.67 -9.15
C MET A 146 -8.98 -30.41 -9.74
N THR A 147 -8.78 -30.40 -11.05
CA THR A 147 -8.38 -29.19 -11.79
C THR A 147 -9.55 -28.75 -12.65
N LEU A 148 -10.03 -27.53 -12.43
CA LEU A 148 -11.06 -26.89 -13.23
C LEU A 148 -10.41 -25.81 -14.09
N THR A 149 -10.57 -25.92 -15.42
CA THR A 149 -10.18 -24.86 -16.34
C THR A 149 -11.32 -23.86 -16.46
N LEU A 150 -11.09 -22.61 -16.05
CA LEU A 150 -12.05 -21.51 -16.15
C LEU A 150 -11.53 -20.51 -17.18
N GLU A 151 -12.40 -19.94 -17.99
CA GLU A 151 -12.04 -18.82 -18.87
C GLU A 151 -12.39 -17.50 -18.18
N ILE A 152 -11.43 -16.61 -18.05
CA ILE A 152 -11.64 -15.23 -17.60
C ILE A 152 -11.75 -14.33 -18.84
N PRO A 153 -12.97 -13.88 -19.22
CA PRO A 153 -13.15 -13.05 -20.40
C PRO A 153 -12.68 -11.62 -20.15
N ALA A 154 -12.27 -10.91 -21.21
CA ALA A 154 -11.93 -9.49 -21.14
C ALA A 154 -13.03 -8.62 -20.51
N LEU A 155 -14.30 -8.99 -20.73
CA LEU A 155 -15.45 -8.29 -20.16
C LEU A 155 -15.43 -8.27 -18.62
N PHE A 156 -14.90 -9.31 -17.98
CA PHE A 156 -14.75 -9.37 -16.53
C PHE A 156 -13.87 -8.21 -16.03
N TRP A 157 -12.72 -8.00 -16.67
CA TRP A 157 -11.78 -6.94 -16.31
C TRP A 157 -12.32 -5.55 -16.61
N LEU A 158 -13.02 -5.37 -17.73
CA LEU A 158 -13.71 -4.12 -18.06
C LEU A 158 -14.79 -3.77 -17.04
N ALA A 159 -15.61 -4.75 -16.64
CA ALA A 159 -16.65 -4.56 -15.62
C ALA A 159 -16.03 -4.20 -14.26
N LEU A 160 -14.95 -4.89 -13.87
CA LEU A 160 -14.24 -4.60 -12.63
C LEU A 160 -13.62 -3.19 -12.64
N GLY A 161 -13.00 -2.79 -13.76
CA GLY A 161 -12.50 -1.43 -13.95
C GLY A 161 -13.60 -0.38 -13.80
N LEU A 162 -14.77 -0.58 -14.41
CA LEU A 162 -15.92 0.31 -14.26
C LEU A 162 -16.40 0.39 -12.80
N ILE A 163 -16.46 -0.74 -12.09
CA ILE A 163 -16.81 -0.77 -10.65
C ILE A 163 -15.82 0.08 -9.84
N ILE A 164 -14.52 0.04 -10.15
CA ILE A 164 -13.52 0.92 -9.50
C ILE A 164 -13.80 2.40 -9.79
N VAL A 165 -14.08 2.79 -11.03
CA VAL A 165 -14.42 4.18 -11.38
C VAL A 165 -15.63 4.67 -10.59
N LEU A 166 -16.70 3.85 -10.56
CA LEU A 166 -17.95 4.21 -9.90
C LEU A 166 -17.79 4.26 -8.37
N SER A 167 -17.16 3.24 -7.77
CA SER A 167 -16.96 3.19 -6.32
C SER A 167 -16.07 4.31 -5.82
N THR A 168 -14.96 4.61 -6.49
CA THR A 168 -14.09 5.74 -6.14
C THR A 168 -14.80 7.09 -6.27
N SER A 169 -15.62 7.27 -7.31
CA SER A 169 -16.40 8.49 -7.51
C SER A 169 -17.53 8.65 -6.48
N VAL A 170 -18.22 7.57 -6.10
CA VAL A 170 -19.29 7.61 -5.09
C VAL A 170 -18.72 7.80 -3.69
N ILE A 171 -17.69 7.02 -3.33
CA ILE A 171 -17.04 7.09 -2.02
C ILE A 171 -16.43 8.48 -1.82
N SER A 172 -15.81 9.07 -2.83
CA SER A 172 -15.22 10.41 -2.68
C SER A 172 -16.27 11.51 -2.53
N LEU A 173 -17.43 11.39 -3.17
CA LEU A 173 -18.53 12.34 -3.04
C LEU A 173 -19.27 12.20 -1.70
N ALA A 174 -19.25 11.01 -1.11
CA ALA A 174 -19.86 10.70 0.17
C ALA A 174 -18.91 10.88 1.37
N ALA A 175 -17.62 10.65 1.17
CA ALA A 175 -16.58 10.81 2.19
C ALA A 175 -16.21 12.27 2.38
N SER A 176 -15.74 12.58 3.58
CA SER A 176 -15.21 13.90 3.86
C SER A 176 -13.88 14.11 3.10
N PRO A 177 -13.56 15.33 2.63
CA PRO A 177 -12.35 15.59 1.87
C PRO A 177 -11.06 15.09 2.56
N GLU A 178 -11.06 15.06 3.89
CA GLU A 178 -9.94 14.56 4.69
C GLU A 178 -9.75 13.04 4.49
N VAL A 179 -10.81 12.25 4.58
CA VAL A 179 -10.76 10.79 4.34
C VAL A 179 -10.38 10.52 2.89
N GLY A 180 -10.94 11.28 1.95
CA GLY A 180 -10.58 11.21 0.55
C GLY A 180 -9.09 11.44 0.30
N TRP A 181 -8.51 12.43 0.97
CA TRP A 181 -7.09 12.74 0.87
C TRP A 181 -6.20 11.64 1.50
N MET A 182 -6.65 11.03 2.61
CA MET A 182 -5.97 9.87 3.19
C MET A 182 -5.95 8.70 2.21
N ILE A 183 -7.09 8.38 1.57
CA ILE A 183 -7.19 7.33 0.53
C ILE A 183 -6.22 7.61 -0.61
N LEU A 184 -6.17 8.84 -1.11
CA LEU A 184 -5.25 9.25 -2.16
C LEU A 184 -3.79 9.08 -1.73
N SER A 185 -3.46 9.50 -0.51
CA SER A 185 -2.09 9.42 0.04
C SER A 185 -1.59 7.98 0.20
N VAL A 186 -2.45 7.06 0.70
CA VAL A 186 -2.08 5.63 0.80
C VAL A 186 -2.06 4.96 -0.57
N THR A 187 -2.92 5.38 -1.51
CA THR A 187 -2.94 4.84 -2.87
C THR A 187 -1.65 5.18 -3.62
N ILE A 188 -1.19 6.43 -3.55
CA ILE A 188 0.07 6.85 -4.18
C ILE A 188 1.28 6.13 -3.52
N GLY A 189 1.27 6.03 -2.18
CA GLY A 189 2.31 5.27 -1.46
C GLY A 189 2.32 3.80 -1.86
N GLY A 190 1.17 3.13 -1.83
CA GLY A 190 1.06 1.72 -2.17
C GLY A 190 1.37 1.41 -3.63
N PHE A 191 1.02 2.28 -4.59
CA PHE A 191 1.47 2.12 -5.97
C PHE A 191 2.99 2.30 -6.12
N THR A 192 3.62 3.16 -5.30
CA THR A 192 5.08 3.26 -5.24
C THR A 192 5.68 1.92 -4.81
N MET A 193 5.04 1.24 -3.84
CA MET A 193 5.43 -0.09 -3.41
C MET A 193 5.25 -1.15 -4.52
N VAL A 194 4.07 -1.21 -5.12
CA VAL A 194 3.76 -2.17 -6.21
C VAL A 194 4.73 -2.02 -7.37
N LEU A 195 4.98 -0.78 -7.82
CA LEU A 195 5.91 -0.49 -8.89
C LEU A 195 7.36 -0.80 -8.49
N GLY A 196 7.73 -0.48 -7.26
CA GLY A 196 9.05 -0.75 -6.71
C GLY A 196 9.39 -2.24 -6.73
N TYR A 197 8.50 -3.09 -6.21
CA TYR A 197 8.70 -4.54 -6.23
C TYR A 197 8.70 -5.10 -7.65
N PHE A 198 7.77 -4.64 -8.51
CA PHE A 198 7.75 -5.06 -9.90
C PHE A 198 9.08 -4.77 -10.63
N ILE A 199 9.62 -3.55 -10.46
CA ILE A 199 10.92 -3.18 -11.05
C ILE A 199 12.05 -4.04 -10.47
N TYR A 200 12.05 -4.24 -9.15
CA TYR A 200 13.06 -5.04 -8.47
C TYR A 200 13.07 -6.49 -8.97
N GLU A 201 11.90 -7.11 -9.06
CA GLU A 201 11.74 -8.49 -9.51
C GLU A 201 12.04 -8.66 -11.00
N MET A 202 11.65 -7.69 -11.82
CA MET A 202 11.86 -7.74 -13.26
C MET A 202 13.34 -7.58 -13.64
N PHE A 203 14.08 -6.70 -12.96
CA PHE A 203 15.40 -6.27 -13.43
C PHE A 203 16.57 -6.58 -12.49
N PHE A 204 16.33 -6.74 -11.18
CA PHE A 204 17.41 -6.78 -10.21
C PHE A 204 17.55 -8.13 -9.51
N ILE A 205 16.47 -8.77 -9.08
CA ILE A 205 16.56 -9.98 -8.24
C ILE A 205 17.27 -11.14 -8.96
N GLY A 206 17.02 -11.31 -10.27
CA GLY A 206 17.70 -12.31 -11.09
C GLY A 206 19.18 -12.00 -11.31
N TRP A 207 19.50 -10.73 -11.57
CA TRP A 207 20.88 -10.30 -11.79
C TRP A 207 21.73 -10.37 -10.51
N LEU A 208 21.16 -9.98 -9.36
CA LEU A 208 21.86 -9.92 -8.08
C LEU A 208 21.96 -11.28 -7.38
N PHE A 209 20.92 -12.11 -7.47
CA PHE A 209 20.77 -13.31 -6.65
C PHE A 209 20.49 -14.60 -7.44
N GLY A 210 20.42 -14.54 -8.77
CA GLY A 210 20.15 -15.72 -9.61
C GLY A 210 18.73 -16.27 -9.42
N ILE A 211 17.78 -15.45 -8.99
CA ILE A 211 16.38 -15.83 -8.79
C ILE A 211 15.57 -15.45 -10.03
N GLU A 212 15.02 -16.45 -10.71
CA GLU A 212 14.02 -16.23 -11.75
C GLU A 212 12.68 -15.88 -11.09
N ALA A 213 12.26 -14.62 -11.25
CA ALA A 213 10.99 -14.13 -10.72
C ALA A 213 10.05 -13.74 -11.87
N TYR A 214 8.84 -14.29 -11.87
CA TYR A 214 7.78 -13.83 -12.76
C TYR A 214 7.06 -12.62 -12.16
N ALA A 215 7.71 -11.46 -12.24
CA ALA A 215 7.33 -10.21 -11.56
C ALA A 215 5.85 -9.80 -11.75
N VAL A 216 5.28 -10.09 -12.93
CA VAL A 216 3.86 -9.79 -13.21
C VAL A 216 2.94 -10.51 -12.22
N ALA A 217 3.26 -11.74 -11.80
CA ALA A 217 2.44 -12.49 -10.87
C ALA A 217 2.37 -11.91 -9.45
N GLU A 218 3.34 -11.08 -9.02
CA GLU A 218 3.31 -10.45 -7.69
C GLU A 218 2.35 -9.25 -7.65
N VAL A 219 2.12 -8.60 -8.80
CA VAL A 219 1.35 -7.35 -8.89
C VAL A 219 -0.04 -7.46 -8.24
N PRO A 220 -0.86 -8.51 -8.48
CA PRO A 220 -2.14 -8.66 -7.82
C PRO A 220 -2.03 -8.80 -6.30
N PHE A 221 -1.01 -9.52 -5.80
CA PHE A 221 -0.76 -9.69 -4.37
C PHE A 221 -0.37 -8.37 -3.72
N ASN A 222 0.55 -7.61 -4.31
CA ASN A 222 0.94 -6.29 -3.80
C ASN A 222 -0.21 -5.28 -3.83
N ILE A 223 -1.07 -5.32 -4.85
CA ILE A 223 -2.30 -4.50 -4.88
C ILE A 223 -3.23 -4.92 -3.72
N ALA A 224 -3.39 -6.22 -3.47
CA ALA A 224 -4.19 -6.70 -2.35
C ALA A 224 -3.62 -6.24 -1.00
N GLN A 225 -2.29 -6.27 -0.83
CA GLN A 225 -1.61 -5.75 0.37
C GLN A 225 -1.95 -4.27 0.60
N MET A 226 -1.84 -3.44 -0.45
CA MET A 226 -2.20 -2.02 -0.39
C MET A 226 -3.66 -1.82 0.01
N ILE A 227 -4.59 -2.55 -0.59
CA ILE A 227 -6.03 -2.43 -0.30
C ILE A 227 -6.32 -2.83 1.15
N ILE A 228 -5.86 -3.99 1.60
CA ILE A 228 -6.08 -4.48 2.96
C ILE A 228 -5.43 -3.53 3.98
N GLY A 229 -4.20 -3.09 3.71
CA GLY A 229 -3.51 -2.11 4.52
C GLY A 229 -4.31 -0.82 4.68
N SER A 230 -4.86 -0.29 3.58
CA SER A 230 -5.68 0.94 3.61
C SER A 230 -6.98 0.79 4.41
N MET A 231 -7.65 -0.37 4.29
CA MET A 231 -8.90 -0.68 4.98
C MET A 231 -8.72 -0.72 6.51
N VAL A 232 -7.53 -1.11 6.98
CA VAL A 232 -7.19 -1.12 8.40
C VAL A 232 -6.66 0.24 8.86
N ALA A 233 -5.71 0.81 8.12
CA ALA A 233 -4.98 1.99 8.54
C ALA A 233 -5.83 3.26 8.61
N ILE A 234 -6.71 3.49 7.62
CA ILE A 234 -7.49 4.73 7.53
C ILE A 234 -8.50 4.85 8.69
N PRO A 235 -9.35 3.84 8.98
CA PRO A 235 -10.25 3.91 10.12
C PRO A 235 -9.49 4.02 11.45
N ALA A 236 -8.42 3.23 11.62
CA ALA A 236 -7.61 3.26 12.84
C ALA A 236 -6.99 4.64 13.08
N ALA A 237 -6.38 5.24 12.04
CA ALA A 237 -5.79 6.57 12.14
C ALA A 237 -6.83 7.62 12.53
N LYS A 238 -8.03 7.56 11.95
CA LYS A 238 -9.11 8.51 12.26
C LYS A 238 -9.62 8.35 13.70
N VAL A 239 -9.79 7.12 14.17
CA VAL A 239 -10.20 6.82 15.55
C VAL A 239 -9.15 7.35 16.52
N ILE A 240 -7.87 7.01 16.31
CA ILE A 240 -6.76 7.42 17.17
C ILE A 240 -6.64 8.95 17.21
N ARG A 241 -6.65 9.64 16.06
CA ARG A 241 -6.60 11.10 16.02
C ARG A 241 -7.75 11.75 16.78
N ARG A 242 -8.96 11.20 16.64
CA ARG A 242 -10.15 11.71 17.35
C ARG A 242 -10.05 11.54 18.86
N PHE A 243 -9.56 10.39 19.33
CA PHE A 243 -9.42 10.11 20.76
C PHE A 243 -8.30 10.92 21.43
N PHE A 244 -7.17 11.12 20.75
CA PHE A 244 -6.00 11.78 21.33
C PHE A 244 -5.88 13.27 20.98
N HIS A 245 -6.88 13.85 20.29
CA HIS A 245 -6.88 15.26 19.86
C HIS A 245 -5.59 15.67 19.11
N LEU A 246 -5.03 14.75 18.33
CA LEU A 246 -3.86 15.04 17.50
C LEU A 246 -4.26 16.08 16.45
N SER A 247 -3.55 17.20 16.40
CA SER A 247 -3.79 18.26 15.41
C SER A 247 -3.49 17.76 13.99
N GLU A 248 -4.30 18.19 13.04
CA GLU A 248 -4.18 17.87 11.61
C GLU A 248 -2.88 18.37 10.95
#